data_AF-A0A952Z6D3-F1
#
_entry.id   AF-A0A952Z6D3-F1
#
_cell.length_a   1.000
_cell.length_b   1.000
_cell.length_c   1.000
_cell.angle_alpha   90.00
_cell.angle_beta   90.00
_cell.angle_gamma   90.00
#
_symmetry.space_group_name_H-M   'P 1'
#
loop_
_entity.id
_entity.type
_entity.pdbx_description
1 polymer ?
#
loop_
_entity_poly.entity_id
_entity_poly.type
_entity_poly.pdbx_seq_one_letter_code
_entity_poly.pdbx_strand_id
1 'polypeptide(L)'
;MTKKLDELLLKARDLIAAGKLNDADEILGPLKNGYPLSQDVARLWCSLAMRTERTADVPAYAEKIFADVQGDFHKAYWAHVLGTARFILLDLPTAHNHFIGALNHLMVLAKLGRVPPYREKKKIQEPGENRFASGEAEKLLWTTCAALAKLGIPAFPYAGTLLGLVRNGSLLDFDKDLDIAVWMESWDTCCAALEEAGWIRSPMRIEYANYRDYVHPELGITIDVCGLQTRGQQIVGGFSLPGHPDEYQRVLVFPQFDLVQCSTDSGVVWFPRQPEKILTAFYGDWRTPNPNWDTVISACNLENFTLLVRCYSYHRLIERWLLGDLAKTWIYAHQIALKDPDDVWALRSRQWMERALNRLNRDIPVWPDSQRQRRVYTRMVADLFHEGHINFLRAARALGTHLTVCVVSDERVAENKGKLPVMQQKERAAIVAACRYVDAVMTETPASVNLEYMQKHGFSIYTFACASEPERREKLKLCESLPAEMIQELPYTPGISTSDIVLRVIDGAGNRQAKPEKT
;
A
#
# COMPACT_ATOMS: atom_id res chain seq x y z
N MET A 1 -4.61 -16.49 38.99
CA MET A 1 -5.67 -17.09 38.13
C MET A 1 -5.96 -18.48 38.69
N THR A 2 -7.22 -18.91 38.80
CA THR A 2 -7.55 -20.25 39.35
C THR A 2 -7.36 -21.31 38.26
N LYS A 3 -6.88 -22.52 38.60
CA LYS A 3 -6.68 -23.63 37.65
C LYS A 3 -7.91 -23.90 36.76
N LYS A 4 -9.11 -23.76 37.35
CA LYS A 4 -10.41 -23.88 36.66
C LYS A 4 -10.62 -22.80 35.58
N LEU A 5 -10.19 -21.55 35.82
CA LEU A 5 -10.29 -20.47 34.83
C LEU A 5 -9.37 -20.75 33.64
N ASP A 6 -8.14 -21.20 33.90
CA ASP A 6 -7.17 -21.51 32.84
C ASP A 6 -7.66 -22.65 31.92
N GLU A 7 -8.27 -23.69 32.50
CA GLU A 7 -8.90 -24.80 31.74
C GLU A 7 -10.06 -24.32 30.85
N LEU A 8 -10.90 -23.41 31.36
CA LEU A 8 -12.00 -22.84 30.58
C LEU A 8 -11.50 -21.94 29.44
N LEU A 9 -10.49 -21.10 29.70
CA LEU A 9 -9.89 -20.24 28.67
C LEU A 9 -9.19 -21.07 27.58
N LEU A 10 -8.53 -22.16 27.96
CA LEU A 10 -7.93 -23.11 27.02
C LEU A 10 -9.01 -23.73 26.11
N LYS A 11 -10.08 -24.26 26.71
CA LYS A 11 -11.21 -24.85 25.96
C LYS A 11 -11.86 -23.83 25.01
N ALA A 12 -12.12 -22.61 25.49
CA ALA A 12 -12.70 -21.56 24.66
C ALA A 12 -11.79 -21.19 23.47
N ARG A 13 -10.48 -21.11 23.69
CA ARG A 13 -9.50 -20.84 22.63
C ARG A 13 -9.53 -21.93 21.56
N ASP A 14 -9.59 -23.19 21.95
CA ASP A 14 -9.60 -24.32 21.02
C ASP A 14 -10.92 -24.37 20.22
N LEU A 15 -12.06 -24.02 20.83
CA LEU A 15 -13.35 -23.87 20.14
C LEU A 15 -13.32 -22.72 19.11
N ILE A 16 -12.75 -21.56 19.47
CA ILE A 16 -12.58 -20.42 18.55
C ILE A 16 -11.68 -20.81 17.36
N ALA A 17 -10.62 -21.59 17.61
CA ALA A 17 -9.72 -22.09 16.58
C ALA A 17 -10.44 -23.09 15.65
N ALA A 18 -11.33 -23.92 16.19
CA ALA A 18 -12.15 -24.87 15.44
C ALA A 18 -13.40 -24.26 14.77
N GLY A 19 -13.60 -22.94 14.85
CA GLY A 19 -14.77 -22.26 14.27
C GLY A 19 -16.08 -22.49 15.03
N LYS A 20 -16.06 -23.15 16.19
CA LYS A 20 -17.23 -23.40 17.05
C LYS A 20 -17.53 -22.18 17.92
N LEU A 21 -17.99 -21.11 17.29
CA LEU A 21 -18.12 -19.79 17.94
C LEU A 21 -19.23 -19.75 19.00
N ASN A 22 -20.35 -20.45 18.78
CA ASN A 22 -21.45 -20.51 19.75
C ASN A 22 -21.02 -21.21 21.04
N ASP A 23 -20.39 -22.38 20.94
CA ASP A 23 -19.83 -23.14 22.07
C ASP A 23 -18.80 -22.31 22.85
N ALA A 24 -18.01 -21.48 22.15
CA ALA A 24 -17.05 -20.59 22.78
C ALA A 24 -17.74 -19.43 23.54
N ASP A 25 -18.86 -18.89 23.02
CA ASP A 25 -19.62 -17.81 23.67
C ASP A 25 -20.26 -18.29 24.97
N GLU A 26 -20.77 -19.53 25.02
CA GLU A 26 -21.31 -20.13 26.24
C GLU A 26 -20.28 -20.17 27.39
N ILE A 27 -18.99 -20.30 27.06
CA ILE A 27 -17.91 -20.26 28.04
C ILE A 27 -17.51 -18.81 28.35
N LEU A 28 -17.29 -17.98 27.34
CA LEU A 28 -16.69 -16.65 27.51
C LEU A 28 -17.68 -15.60 28.01
N GLY A 29 -18.97 -15.73 27.70
CA GLY A 29 -20.03 -14.81 28.14
C GLY A 29 -20.11 -14.68 29.66
N PRO A 30 -20.27 -15.79 30.42
CA PRO A 30 -20.25 -15.76 31.87
C PRO A 30 -18.91 -15.28 32.45
N LEU A 31 -17.79 -15.68 31.84
CA LEU A 31 -16.45 -15.29 32.30
C LEU A 31 -16.21 -13.78 32.18
N LYS A 32 -16.71 -13.13 31.11
CA LYS A 32 -16.63 -11.67 30.94
C LYS A 32 -17.23 -10.93 32.14
N ASN A 33 -18.37 -11.41 32.65
CA ASN A 33 -19.04 -10.80 33.80
C ASN A 33 -18.36 -11.13 35.13
N GLY A 34 -17.87 -12.36 35.29
CA GLY A 34 -17.15 -12.78 36.50
C GLY A 34 -15.74 -12.21 36.65
N TYR A 35 -15.09 -11.85 35.53
CA TYR A 35 -13.71 -11.35 35.48
C TYR A 35 -13.58 -10.12 34.57
N PRO A 36 -14.25 -9.00 34.90
CA PRO A 36 -14.40 -7.84 34.00
C PRO A 36 -13.10 -7.08 33.70
N LEU A 37 -12.01 -7.31 34.43
CA LEU A 37 -10.69 -6.72 34.16
C LEU A 37 -9.63 -7.76 33.76
N SER A 38 -10.01 -9.04 33.59
CA SER A 38 -9.07 -10.06 33.15
C SER A 38 -8.71 -9.87 31.68
N GLN A 39 -7.43 -9.58 31.40
CA GLN A 39 -6.96 -9.43 30.03
C GLN A 39 -7.15 -10.69 29.19
N ASP A 40 -6.97 -11.89 29.75
CA ASP A 40 -7.06 -13.13 28.97
C ASP A 40 -8.51 -13.48 28.61
N VAL A 41 -9.45 -13.24 29.53
CA VAL A 41 -10.90 -13.33 29.25
C VAL A 41 -11.27 -12.31 28.17
N ALA A 42 -10.85 -11.05 28.35
CA ALA A 42 -11.18 -9.98 27.44
C ALA A 42 -10.62 -10.21 26.04
N ARG A 43 -9.38 -10.73 25.92
CA ARG A 43 -8.76 -11.05 24.63
C ARG A 43 -9.56 -12.09 23.86
N LEU A 44 -9.90 -13.21 24.49
CA LEU A 44 -10.66 -14.28 23.84
C LEU A 44 -12.08 -13.84 23.50
N TRP A 45 -12.75 -13.14 24.42
CA TRP A 45 -14.11 -12.67 24.19
C TRP A 45 -14.17 -11.59 23.09
N CYS A 46 -13.24 -10.63 23.07
CA CYS A 46 -13.21 -9.62 21.98
C CYS A 46 -12.90 -10.27 20.63
N SER A 47 -12.00 -11.25 20.59
CA SER A 47 -11.69 -12.02 19.38
C SER A 47 -12.91 -12.77 18.85
N LEU A 48 -13.69 -13.39 19.74
CA LEU A 48 -14.95 -14.05 19.42
C LEU A 48 -15.99 -13.03 18.92
N ALA A 49 -16.21 -11.94 19.67
CA ALA A 49 -17.23 -10.94 19.38
C ALA A 49 -16.99 -10.22 18.03
N MET A 50 -15.73 -10.02 17.62
CA MET A 50 -15.37 -9.47 16.30
C MET A 50 -15.60 -10.45 15.13
N ARG A 51 -15.94 -11.72 15.41
CA ARG A 51 -16.26 -12.76 14.42
C ARG A 51 -17.73 -13.13 14.43
N THR A 52 -18.54 -12.45 15.23
CA THR A 52 -19.98 -12.64 15.37
C THR A 52 -20.67 -11.28 15.30
N GLU A 53 -22.00 -11.27 15.44
CA GLU A 53 -22.81 -10.04 15.43
C GLU A 53 -22.58 -9.13 16.66
N ARG A 54 -21.66 -9.51 17.56
CA ARG A 54 -21.40 -8.80 18.83
C ARG A 54 -20.26 -7.79 18.75
N THR A 55 -19.79 -7.44 17.55
CA THR A 55 -18.67 -6.50 17.39
C THR A 55 -18.94 -5.15 18.07
N ALA A 56 -20.20 -4.68 18.06
CA ALA A 56 -20.61 -3.42 18.70
C ALA A 56 -20.38 -3.40 20.23
N ASP A 57 -20.33 -4.57 20.88
CA ASP A 57 -20.08 -4.67 22.32
C ASP A 57 -18.58 -4.59 22.69
N VAL A 58 -17.68 -4.71 21.69
CA VAL A 58 -16.23 -4.75 21.91
C VAL A 58 -15.66 -3.42 22.42
N PRO A 59 -15.97 -2.26 21.82
CA PRO A 59 -15.39 -0.99 22.26
C PRO A 59 -15.57 -0.71 23.75
N ALA A 60 -16.79 -0.85 24.26
CA ALA A 60 -17.10 -0.58 25.67
C ALA A 60 -16.36 -1.51 26.63
N TYR A 61 -16.05 -2.74 26.22
CA TYR A 61 -15.30 -3.67 27.05
C TYR A 61 -13.79 -3.44 26.94
N ALA A 62 -13.27 -3.30 25.72
CA ALA A 62 -11.86 -3.08 25.46
C ALA A 62 -11.36 -1.73 26.02
N GLU A 63 -12.20 -0.67 26.07
CA GLU A 63 -11.88 0.61 26.69
C GLU A 63 -11.60 0.48 28.19
N LYS A 64 -12.39 -0.34 28.92
CA LYS A 64 -12.17 -0.62 30.35
C LYS A 64 -10.82 -1.28 30.58
N ILE A 65 -10.48 -2.28 29.76
CA ILE A 65 -9.17 -2.94 29.85
C ILE A 65 -8.06 -1.98 29.45
N PHE A 66 -8.23 -1.20 28.37
CA PHE A 66 -7.27 -0.21 27.92
C PHE A 66 -6.95 0.80 29.03
N ALA A 67 -7.94 1.25 29.80
CA ALA A 67 -7.73 2.17 30.92
C ALA A 67 -6.89 1.54 32.05
N ASP A 68 -7.18 0.29 32.40
CA ASP A 68 -6.57 -0.44 33.53
C ASP A 68 -5.10 -0.87 33.26
N VAL A 69 -4.82 -1.38 32.06
CA VAL A 69 -3.51 -1.98 31.75
C VAL A 69 -2.37 -0.96 31.76
N GLN A 70 -1.19 -1.42 32.18
CA GLN A 70 0.04 -0.64 32.21
C GLN A 70 1.07 -1.14 31.19
N GLY A 71 1.92 -0.21 30.76
CA GLY A 71 3.01 -0.45 29.80
C GLY A 71 2.57 -0.37 28.34
N ASP A 72 3.46 0.19 27.51
CA ASP A 72 3.20 0.49 26.10
C ASP A 72 2.81 -0.74 25.27
N PHE A 73 3.30 -1.95 25.60
CA PHE A 73 2.92 -3.15 24.86
C PHE A 73 1.44 -3.47 25.01
N HIS A 74 0.93 -3.45 26.24
CA HIS A 74 -0.48 -3.71 26.51
C HIS A 74 -1.36 -2.58 25.98
N LYS A 75 -0.95 -1.32 26.14
CA LYS A 75 -1.67 -0.18 25.57
C LYS A 75 -1.74 -0.28 24.04
N ALA A 76 -0.64 -0.63 23.36
CA ALA A 76 -0.63 -0.84 21.92
C ALA A 76 -1.58 -1.96 21.49
N TYR A 77 -1.55 -3.09 22.18
CA TYR A 77 -2.43 -4.22 21.90
C TYR A 77 -3.91 -3.83 22.03
N TRP A 78 -4.30 -3.19 23.12
CA TRP A 78 -5.70 -2.81 23.35
C TRP A 78 -6.16 -1.67 22.45
N ALA A 79 -5.28 -0.74 22.10
CA ALA A 79 -5.56 0.25 21.06
C ALA A 79 -5.77 -0.42 19.68
N HIS A 80 -5.00 -1.46 19.34
CA HIS A 80 -5.23 -2.24 18.12
C HIS A 80 -6.57 -2.99 18.12
N VAL A 81 -6.97 -3.58 19.26
CA VAL A 81 -8.28 -4.23 19.42
C VAL A 81 -9.41 -3.21 19.22
N LEU A 82 -9.32 -2.04 19.87
CA LEU A 82 -10.29 -0.95 19.71
C LEU A 82 -10.38 -0.46 18.27
N GLY A 83 -9.22 -0.22 17.64
CA GLY A 83 -9.16 0.18 16.24
C GLY A 83 -9.77 -0.86 15.31
N THR A 84 -9.50 -2.14 15.55
CA THR A 84 -10.03 -3.25 14.74
C THR A 84 -11.54 -3.39 14.89
N ALA A 85 -12.08 -3.26 16.10
CA ALA A 85 -13.54 -3.28 16.31
C ALA A 85 -14.23 -2.12 15.60
N ARG A 86 -13.70 -0.89 15.75
CA ARG A 86 -14.21 0.30 15.06
C ARG A 86 -14.10 0.17 13.54
N PHE A 87 -13.04 -0.47 13.07
CA PHE A 87 -12.80 -0.72 11.66
C PHE A 87 -13.85 -1.65 11.06
N ILE A 88 -14.17 -2.75 11.75
CA ILE A 88 -15.24 -3.69 11.35
C ILE A 88 -16.61 -2.99 11.34
N LEU A 89 -16.84 -2.09 12.30
CA LEU A 89 -18.06 -1.26 12.38
C LEU A 89 -18.08 -0.10 11.37
N LEU A 90 -17.07 0.01 10.49
CA LEU A 90 -16.90 1.08 9.51
C LEU A 90 -16.83 2.51 10.09
N ASP A 91 -16.53 2.63 11.39
CA ASP A 91 -16.17 3.89 12.06
C ASP A 91 -14.68 4.19 11.81
N LEU A 92 -14.34 4.46 10.54
CA LEU A 92 -12.96 4.56 10.08
C LEU A 92 -12.16 5.69 10.74
N PRO A 93 -12.71 6.90 10.98
CA PRO A 93 -11.96 7.96 11.67
C PRO A 93 -11.55 7.55 13.08
N THR A 94 -12.45 6.91 13.84
CA THR A 94 -12.16 6.43 15.19
C THR A 94 -11.18 5.25 15.15
N ALA A 95 -11.35 4.34 14.20
CA ALA A 95 -10.42 3.23 13.98
C ALA A 95 -8.99 3.74 13.73
N HIS A 96 -8.85 4.70 12.82
CA HIS A 96 -7.57 5.33 12.48
C HIS A 96 -6.90 5.98 13.70
N ASN A 97 -7.66 6.71 14.52
CA ASN A 97 -7.14 7.32 15.75
C ASN A 97 -6.60 6.28 16.75
N HIS A 98 -7.32 5.17 16.94
CA HIS A 98 -6.85 4.07 17.78
C HIS A 98 -5.60 3.40 17.21
N PHE A 99 -5.54 3.20 15.89
CA PHE A 99 -4.35 2.65 15.23
C PHE A 99 -3.13 3.56 15.37
N ILE A 100 -3.30 4.88 15.24
CA ILE A 100 -2.25 5.87 15.55
C ILE A 100 -1.78 5.71 17.01
N GLY A 101 -2.71 5.61 17.96
CA GLY A 101 -2.39 5.37 19.36
C GLY A 101 -1.56 4.10 19.56
N ALA A 102 -1.92 3.01 18.89
CA ALA A 102 -1.17 1.76 18.93
C ALA A 102 0.25 1.89 18.37
N LEU A 103 0.41 2.52 17.19
CA LEU A 103 1.72 2.79 16.59
C LEU A 103 2.58 3.68 17.50
N ASN A 104 2.00 4.67 18.16
CA ASN A 104 2.72 5.53 19.08
C ASN A 104 3.33 4.75 20.24
N HIS A 105 2.53 3.91 20.90
CA HIS A 105 3.02 3.04 21.99
C HIS A 105 4.10 2.04 21.51
N LEU A 106 3.90 1.43 20.34
CA LEU A 106 4.90 0.53 19.74
C LEU A 106 6.21 1.25 19.42
N MET A 107 6.14 2.47 18.91
CA MET A 107 7.32 3.29 18.69
C MET A 107 8.02 3.61 20.00
N VAL A 108 7.30 4.00 21.06
CA VAL A 108 7.89 4.24 22.39
C VAL A 108 8.70 3.03 22.87
N LEU A 109 8.16 1.81 22.74
CA LEU A 109 8.91 0.59 23.03
C LEU A 109 10.19 0.48 22.21
N ALA A 110 10.10 0.68 20.89
CA ALA A 110 11.26 0.61 20.00
C ALA A 110 12.33 1.66 20.36
N LYS A 111 11.94 2.89 20.77
CA LYS A 111 12.87 3.92 21.24
C LYS A 111 13.65 3.48 22.47
N LEU A 112 13.00 2.76 23.37
CA LEU A 112 13.61 2.19 24.58
C LEU A 112 14.44 0.93 24.27
N GLY A 113 14.61 0.56 23.01
CA GLY A 113 15.29 -0.67 22.64
C GLY A 113 14.51 -1.92 23.04
N ARG A 114 13.18 -1.86 23.03
CA ARG A 114 12.34 -3.04 23.28
C ARG A 114 11.53 -3.35 22.04
N VAL A 115 11.42 -4.63 21.71
CA VAL A 115 10.54 -5.10 20.65
C VAL A 115 9.65 -6.20 21.21
N PRO A 116 8.40 -6.33 20.75
CA PRO A 116 7.57 -7.48 21.10
C PRO A 116 8.28 -8.81 20.78
N PRO A 117 8.10 -9.84 21.61
CA PRO A 117 8.69 -11.15 21.35
C PRO A 117 8.09 -11.75 20.09
N TYR A 118 8.95 -12.32 19.24
CA TYR A 118 8.50 -13.00 18.04
C TYR A 118 7.65 -14.22 18.40
N ARG A 119 6.40 -14.23 17.95
CA ARG A 119 5.50 -15.39 18.05
C ARG A 119 5.36 -16.01 16.68
N GLU A 120 6.16 -17.04 16.44
CA GLU A 120 6.03 -17.84 15.25
C GLU A 120 4.64 -18.50 15.26
N LYS A 121 3.83 -18.23 14.23
CA LYS A 121 2.61 -19.03 14.02
C LYS A 121 3.11 -20.44 13.70
N LYS A 122 2.91 -21.41 14.61
CA LYS A 122 3.04 -22.82 14.26
C LYS A 122 2.18 -23.03 13.00
N LYS A 123 2.82 -23.29 11.86
CA LYS A 123 2.11 -23.82 10.69
C LYS A 123 1.49 -25.12 11.18
N ILE A 124 0.18 -25.12 11.38
CA ILE A 124 -0.56 -26.37 11.42
C ILE A 124 -0.48 -26.86 9.98
N GLN A 125 0.55 -27.65 9.66
CA GLN A 125 0.50 -28.49 8.48
C GLN A 125 -0.60 -29.48 8.79
N GLU A 126 -1.77 -29.29 8.17
CA GLU A 126 -2.68 -30.41 8.05
C GLU A 126 -1.91 -31.54 7.34
N PRO A 127 -1.93 -32.77 7.85
CA PRO A 127 -1.14 -33.89 7.31
C PRO A 127 -1.58 -34.34 5.90
N GLY A 128 -2.38 -33.55 5.19
CA GLY A 128 -2.87 -33.81 3.84
C GLY A 128 -1.91 -33.32 2.76
N GLU A 129 -2.00 -33.93 1.59
CA GLU A 129 -1.33 -33.49 0.37
C GLU A 129 -1.78 -32.07 0.00
N ASN A 130 -0.84 -31.24 -0.42
CA ASN A 130 -1.13 -29.86 -0.77
C ASN A 130 -2.01 -29.83 -2.04
N ARG A 131 -3.29 -29.49 -1.88
CA ARG A 131 -4.29 -29.50 -2.96
C ARG A 131 -4.00 -28.57 -4.14
N PHE A 132 -3.21 -27.51 -3.91
CA PHE A 132 -2.75 -26.61 -4.98
C PHE A 132 -1.61 -27.27 -5.77
N ALA A 133 -0.71 -27.97 -5.08
CA ALA A 133 0.38 -28.71 -5.71
C ALA A 133 -0.08 -30.01 -6.40
N SER A 134 -1.16 -30.66 -5.93
CA SER A 134 -1.68 -31.90 -6.51
C SER A 134 -2.53 -31.70 -7.77
N GLY A 135 -2.90 -30.46 -8.10
CA GLY A 135 -3.76 -30.11 -9.23
C GLY A 135 -5.27 -30.23 -8.94
N GLU A 136 -5.69 -30.67 -7.75
CA GLU A 136 -7.10 -30.73 -7.36
C GLU A 136 -7.76 -29.35 -7.38
N ALA A 137 -7.08 -28.33 -6.85
CA ALA A 137 -7.58 -26.96 -6.84
C ALA A 137 -7.74 -26.40 -8.26
N GLU A 138 -6.81 -26.72 -9.16
CA GLU A 138 -6.87 -26.28 -10.55
C GLU A 138 -8.02 -26.95 -11.31
N LYS A 139 -8.22 -28.25 -11.10
CA LYS A 139 -9.39 -28.96 -11.66
C LYS A 139 -10.71 -28.37 -11.14
N LEU A 140 -10.79 -28.02 -9.85
CA LEU A 140 -11.96 -27.39 -9.26
C LEU A 140 -12.21 -26.00 -9.88
N LEU A 141 -11.16 -25.20 -10.06
CA LEU A 141 -11.23 -23.90 -10.74
C LEU A 141 -11.85 -24.05 -12.13
N TRP A 142 -11.27 -24.91 -12.98
CA TRP A 142 -11.72 -25.05 -14.37
C TRP A 142 -13.13 -25.63 -14.46
N THR A 143 -13.49 -26.56 -13.57
CA THR A 143 -14.85 -27.11 -13.52
C THR A 143 -15.86 -26.04 -13.13
N THR A 144 -15.54 -25.21 -12.14
CA THR A 144 -16.36 -24.08 -11.71
C THR A 144 -16.53 -23.05 -12.83
N CYS A 145 -15.43 -22.61 -13.45
CA CYS A 145 -15.47 -21.66 -14.56
C CYS A 145 -16.24 -22.20 -15.77
N ALA A 146 -16.12 -23.49 -16.09
CA ALA A 146 -16.85 -24.12 -17.19
C ALA A 146 -18.35 -24.21 -16.91
N ALA A 147 -18.74 -24.48 -15.66
CA ALA A 147 -20.14 -24.47 -15.24
C ALA A 147 -20.74 -23.06 -15.37
N LEU A 148 -20.04 -22.04 -14.89
CA LEU A 148 -20.46 -20.63 -15.03
C LEU A 148 -20.56 -20.21 -16.50
N ALA A 149 -19.58 -20.59 -17.34
CA ALA A 149 -19.60 -20.28 -18.77
C ALA A 149 -20.79 -20.91 -19.51
N LYS A 150 -21.21 -22.13 -19.14
CA LYS A 150 -22.43 -22.79 -19.70
C LYS A 150 -23.71 -22.01 -19.39
N LEU A 151 -23.74 -21.29 -18.27
CA LEU A 151 -24.83 -20.41 -17.88
C LEU A 151 -24.74 -19.02 -18.54
N GLY A 152 -23.74 -18.79 -19.41
CA GLY A 152 -23.50 -17.49 -20.04
C GLY A 152 -22.84 -16.47 -19.11
N ILE A 153 -22.31 -16.91 -17.96
CA ILE A 153 -21.68 -16.04 -16.96
C ILE A 153 -20.18 -15.93 -17.29
N PRO A 154 -19.67 -14.74 -17.64
CA PRO A 154 -18.27 -14.53 -18.04
C PRO A 154 -17.34 -14.40 -16.83
N ALA A 155 -17.28 -15.43 -15.99
CA ALA A 155 -16.34 -15.52 -14.87
C ALA A 155 -14.99 -16.08 -15.34
N PHE A 156 -13.88 -15.50 -14.87
CA PHE A 156 -12.54 -15.85 -15.33
C PHE A 156 -11.49 -15.81 -14.20
N PRO A 157 -10.38 -16.55 -14.31
CA PRO A 157 -9.28 -16.51 -13.34
C PRO A 157 -8.72 -15.09 -13.15
N TYR A 158 -8.49 -14.70 -11.89
CA TYR A 158 -8.08 -13.34 -11.53
C TYR A 158 -6.95 -13.34 -10.48
N ALA A 159 -6.40 -12.17 -10.15
CA ALA A 159 -5.42 -11.97 -9.07
C ALA A 159 -4.33 -13.08 -8.95
N GLY A 160 -4.23 -13.75 -7.79
CA GLY A 160 -3.21 -14.76 -7.51
C GLY A 160 -3.35 -15.99 -8.39
N THR A 161 -4.58 -16.42 -8.63
CA THR A 161 -4.89 -17.53 -9.55
C THR A 161 -4.43 -17.24 -10.97
N LEU A 162 -4.75 -16.06 -11.52
CA LEU A 162 -4.28 -15.66 -12.85
C LEU A 162 -2.75 -15.56 -12.90
N LEU A 163 -2.14 -15.04 -11.83
CA LEU A 163 -0.69 -14.94 -11.72
C LEU A 163 -0.02 -16.32 -11.79
N GLY A 164 -0.54 -17.31 -11.06
CA GLY A 164 -0.07 -18.69 -11.13
C GLY A 164 -0.17 -19.23 -12.55
N LEU A 165 -1.38 -19.26 -13.11
CA LEU A 165 -1.64 -19.84 -14.43
C LEU A 165 -0.77 -19.23 -15.53
N VAL A 166 -0.54 -17.91 -15.50
CA VAL A 166 0.19 -17.21 -16.57
C VAL A 166 1.70 -17.24 -16.36
N ARG A 167 2.18 -17.16 -15.11
CA ARG A 167 3.63 -17.16 -14.82
C ARG A 167 4.22 -18.56 -14.76
N ASN A 168 3.51 -19.47 -14.09
CA ASN A 168 4.00 -20.81 -13.79
C ASN A 168 3.41 -21.88 -14.70
N GLY A 169 2.32 -21.58 -15.42
CA GLY A 169 1.57 -22.56 -16.19
C GLY A 169 0.64 -23.43 -15.35
N SER A 170 0.58 -23.19 -14.03
CA SER A 170 -0.24 -23.89 -13.04
C SER A 170 -0.52 -22.97 -11.85
N LEU A 171 -1.44 -23.35 -10.96
CA LEU A 171 -1.63 -22.63 -9.70
C LEU A 171 -0.35 -22.59 -8.85
N LEU A 172 -0.25 -21.60 -7.95
CA LEU A 172 0.89 -21.49 -7.04
C LEU A 172 0.71 -22.46 -5.86
N ASP A 173 1.70 -23.30 -5.60
CA ASP A 173 1.63 -24.32 -4.54
C ASP A 173 1.37 -23.74 -3.13
N PHE A 174 1.66 -22.46 -2.90
CA PHE A 174 1.49 -21.83 -1.59
C PHE A 174 0.23 -20.97 -1.47
N ASP A 175 -0.59 -20.90 -2.52
CA ASP A 175 -1.90 -20.22 -2.48
C ASP A 175 -2.85 -20.95 -1.52
N LYS A 176 -3.88 -20.23 -1.08
CA LYS A 176 -4.84 -20.72 -0.07
C LYS A 176 -6.28 -20.66 -0.56
N ASP A 177 -6.48 -19.97 -1.66
CA ASP A 177 -7.71 -19.52 -2.24
C ASP A 177 -7.57 -19.53 -3.77
N LEU A 178 -8.71 -19.74 -4.44
CA LEU A 178 -8.88 -19.45 -5.85
C LEU A 178 -9.42 -18.03 -5.99
N ASP A 179 -8.99 -17.31 -7.02
CA ASP A 179 -9.44 -15.96 -7.32
C ASP A 179 -10.11 -15.96 -8.69
N ILE A 180 -11.37 -15.53 -8.74
CA ILE A 180 -12.08 -15.27 -9.99
C ILE A 180 -12.62 -13.84 -10.02
N ALA A 181 -12.76 -13.31 -11.23
CA ALA A 181 -13.47 -12.06 -11.45
C ALA A 181 -14.68 -12.27 -12.35
N VAL A 182 -15.67 -11.42 -12.16
CA VAL A 182 -16.89 -11.35 -12.98
C VAL A 182 -17.29 -9.90 -13.17
N TRP A 183 -17.94 -9.59 -14.28
CA TRP A 183 -18.52 -8.27 -14.51
C TRP A 183 -19.71 -8.04 -13.57
N MET A 184 -19.88 -6.81 -13.07
CA MET A 184 -20.96 -6.47 -12.14
C MET A 184 -22.35 -6.76 -12.70
N GLU A 185 -22.52 -6.70 -14.03
CA GLU A 185 -23.75 -7.07 -14.74
C GLU A 185 -24.12 -8.56 -14.56
N SER A 186 -23.16 -9.42 -14.24
CA SER A 186 -23.34 -10.85 -13.99
C SER A 186 -23.06 -11.23 -12.53
N TRP A 187 -22.94 -10.24 -11.63
CA TRP A 187 -22.57 -10.47 -10.23
C TRP A 187 -23.57 -11.35 -9.49
N ASP A 188 -24.86 -10.97 -9.51
CA ASP A 188 -25.90 -11.68 -8.77
C ASP A 188 -26.12 -13.09 -9.32
N THR A 189 -26.11 -13.25 -10.65
CA THR A 189 -26.25 -14.55 -11.30
C THR A 189 -25.05 -15.47 -11.04
N CYS A 190 -23.83 -14.92 -11.00
CA CYS A 190 -22.63 -15.68 -10.62
C CYS A 190 -22.72 -16.19 -9.18
N CYS A 191 -23.12 -15.34 -8.24
CA CYS A 191 -23.22 -15.72 -6.83
C CYS A 191 -24.30 -16.79 -6.61
N ALA A 192 -25.48 -16.61 -7.22
CA ALA A 192 -26.55 -17.60 -7.16
C ALA A 192 -26.10 -18.95 -7.77
N ALA A 193 -25.42 -18.92 -8.92
CA ALA A 193 -24.93 -20.14 -9.57
C ALA A 193 -23.89 -20.90 -8.73
N LEU A 194 -23.01 -20.20 -8.00
CA LEU A 194 -22.07 -20.83 -7.07
C LEU A 194 -22.81 -21.50 -5.91
N GLU A 195 -23.78 -20.82 -5.30
CA GLU A 195 -24.59 -21.37 -4.20
C GLU A 195 -25.42 -22.58 -4.64
N GLU A 196 -26.04 -22.52 -5.83
CA GLU A 196 -26.75 -23.66 -6.45
C GLU A 196 -25.81 -24.83 -6.76
N ALA A 197 -24.55 -24.55 -7.11
CA ALA A 197 -23.51 -25.57 -7.30
C ALA A 197 -22.95 -26.13 -5.97
N GLY A 198 -23.48 -25.70 -4.82
CA GLY A 198 -23.12 -26.22 -3.50
C GLY A 198 -21.98 -25.51 -2.80
N TRP A 199 -21.49 -24.38 -3.34
CA TRP A 199 -20.52 -23.54 -2.64
C TRP A 199 -21.18 -22.86 -1.44
N ILE A 200 -20.49 -22.85 -0.30
CA ILE A 200 -21.01 -22.25 0.94
C ILE A 200 -20.41 -20.85 1.10
N ARG A 201 -21.26 -19.83 1.16
CA ARG A 201 -20.83 -18.45 1.41
C ARG A 201 -20.16 -18.33 2.78
N SER A 202 -18.96 -17.76 2.81
CA SER A 202 -18.25 -17.45 4.06
C SER A 202 -18.85 -16.21 4.73
N PRO A 203 -18.92 -16.18 6.07
CA PRO A 203 -19.27 -14.97 6.80
C PRO A 203 -18.13 -13.95 6.73
N MET A 204 -18.38 -12.79 6.12
CA MET A 204 -17.43 -11.69 6.07
C MET A 204 -17.58 -10.77 7.28
N ARG A 205 -16.48 -10.15 7.72
CA ARG A 205 -16.52 -9.15 8.80
C ARG A 205 -17.07 -7.81 8.32
N ILE A 206 -16.84 -7.51 7.05
CA ILE A 206 -17.28 -6.28 6.39
C ILE A 206 -17.98 -6.71 5.11
N GLU A 207 -19.19 -6.22 4.88
CA GLU A 207 -19.94 -6.48 3.67
C GLU A 207 -19.47 -5.57 2.52
N TYR A 208 -19.18 -6.19 1.38
CA TYR A 208 -18.81 -5.50 0.14
C TYR A 208 -19.85 -5.75 -0.94
N ALA A 209 -20.12 -4.74 -1.76
CA ALA A 209 -21.04 -4.86 -2.88
C ALA A 209 -20.49 -5.75 -4.01
N ASN A 210 -19.16 -5.87 -4.12
CA ASN A 210 -18.46 -6.45 -5.26
C ASN A 210 -17.38 -7.48 -4.85
N TYR A 211 -17.46 -8.03 -3.64
CA TYR A 211 -16.53 -9.07 -3.19
C TYR A 211 -17.26 -10.06 -2.27
N ARG A 212 -17.06 -11.36 -2.52
CA ARG A 212 -17.55 -12.48 -1.70
C ARG A 212 -16.55 -13.62 -1.76
N ASP A 213 -16.38 -14.33 -0.65
CA ASP A 213 -15.65 -15.59 -0.60
C ASP A 213 -16.62 -16.76 -0.33
N TYR A 214 -16.33 -17.89 -0.96
CA TYR A 214 -17.08 -19.13 -0.80
C TYR A 214 -16.12 -20.27 -0.45
N VAL A 215 -16.62 -21.30 0.23
CA VAL A 215 -15.84 -22.51 0.56
C VAL A 215 -16.47 -23.73 -0.10
N HIS A 216 -15.65 -24.55 -0.75
CA HIS A 216 -16.07 -25.85 -1.25
C HIS A 216 -16.25 -26.82 -0.06
N PRO A 217 -17.45 -27.37 0.18
CA PRO A 217 -17.75 -28.10 1.42
C PRO A 217 -16.89 -29.35 1.62
N GLU A 218 -16.56 -30.07 0.54
CA GLU A 218 -15.80 -31.32 0.63
C GLU A 218 -14.28 -31.10 0.60
N LEU A 219 -13.84 -30.07 -0.13
CA LEU A 219 -12.42 -29.83 -0.40
C LEU A 219 -11.84 -28.75 0.49
N GLY A 220 -12.66 -27.98 1.21
CA GLY A 220 -12.21 -26.86 2.05
C GLY A 220 -11.46 -25.77 1.30
N ILE A 221 -11.45 -25.80 -0.04
CA ILE A 221 -10.81 -24.78 -0.89
C ILE A 221 -11.74 -23.58 -0.93
N THR A 222 -11.19 -22.39 -0.73
CA THR A 222 -11.95 -21.15 -0.83
C THR A 222 -11.85 -20.56 -2.24
N ILE A 223 -12.89 -19.86 -2.68
CA ILE A 223 -12.90 -19.09 -3.92
C ILE A 223 -13.37 -17.66 -3.64
N ASP A 224 -12.51 -16.71 -3.99
CA ASP A 224 -12.73 -15.27 -3.90
C ASP A 224 -13.31 -14.78 -5.23
N VAL A 225 -14.51 -14.20 -5.17
CA VAL A 225 -15.23 -13.65 -6.32
C VAL A 225 -15.14 -12.13 -6.29
N CYS A 226 -14.47 -11.55 -7.29
CA CYS A 226 -14.25 -10.11 -7.42
C CYS A 226 -15.13 -9.52 -8.54
N GLY A 227 -15.95 -8.53 -8.21
CA GLY A 227 -16.75 -7.79 -9.17
C GLY A 227 -15.95 -6.66 -9.84
N LEU A 228 -16.00 -6.61 -11.17
CA LEU A 228 -15.39 -5.57 -12.00
C LEU A 228 -16.45 -4.79 -12.78
N GLN A 229 -16.23 -3.50 -13.00
CA GLN A 229 -17.13 -2.66 -13.78
C GLN A 229 -16.35 -1.70 -14.68
N THR A 230 -16.98 -1.27 -15.78
CA THR A 230 -16.38 -0.26 -16.67
C THR A 230 -16.61 1.14 -16.13
N ARG A 231 -15.55 1.96 -16.09
CA ARG A 231 -15.60 3.38 -15.76
C ARG A 231 -14.88 4.19 -16.84
N GLY A 232 -15.64 4.66 -17.84
CA GLY A 232 -15.08 5.33 -19.01
C GLY A 232 -14.16 4.41 -19.83
N GLN A 233 -12.93 4.83 -20.10
CA GLN A 233 -11.92 4.01 -20.80
C GLN A 233 -11.10 3.11 -19.87
N GLN A 234 -11.57 2.85 -18.66
CA GLN A 234 -10.91 2.02 -17.66
C GLN A 234 -11.87 0.97 -17.11
N ILE A 235 -11.32 -0.08 -16.51
CA ILE A 235 -12.05 -1.05 -15.71
C ILE A 235 -11.69 -0.78 -14.26
N VAL A 236 -12.65 -0.86 -13.35
CA VAL A 236 -12.42 -0.71 -11.92
C VAL A 236 -12.91 -1.92 -11.14
N GLY A 237 -12.22 -2.22 -10.05
CA GLY A 237 -12.57 -3.23 -9.07
C GLY A 237 -12.06 -2.82 -7.68
N GLY A 238 -11.77 -3.81 -6.84
CA GLY A 238 -11.32 -3.57 -5.46
C GLY A 238 -12.45 -3.83 -4.47
N PHE A 239 -12.57 -3.01 -3.43
CA PHE A 239 -13.60 -3.19 -2.39
C PHE A 239 -14.54 -2.00 -2.35
N SER A 240 -15.81 -2.26 -2.63
CA SER A 240 -16.90 -1.29 -2.59
C SER A 240 -17.76 -1.49 -1.33
N LEU A 241 -17.73 -0.51 -0.43
CA LEU A 241 -18.55 -0.41 0.77
C LEU A 241 -19.93 0.18 0.41
N PRO A 242 -21.02 -0.58 0.56
CA PRO A 242 -22.37 -0.07 0.29
C PRO A 242 -22.70 1.16 1.15
N GLY A 243 -23.30 2.18 0.55
CA GLY A 243 -23.76 3.39 1.25
C GLY A 243 -22.65 4.34 1.73
N HIS A 244 -21.39 4.08 1.39
CA HIS A 244 -20.25 4.94 1.75
C HIS A 244 -19.75 5.74 0.53
N PRO A 245 -19.21 6.96 0.73
CA PRO A 245 -18.75 7.82 -0.36
C PRO A 245 -17.50 7.27 -1.06
N ASP A 246 -17.24 7.73 -2.28
CA ASP A 246 -16.10 7.30 -3.11
C ASP A 246 -14.74 7.44 -2.41
N GLU A 247 -14.60 8.44 -1.55
CA GLU A 247 -13.37 8.69 -0.77
C GLU A 247 -13.06 7.61 0.28
N TYR A 248 -14.03 6.72 0.58
CA TYR A 248 -13.86 5.56 1.48
C TYR A 248 -13.59 4.28 0.71
N GLN A 249 -13.78 4.27 -0.61
CA GLN A 249 -13.69 3.04 -1.40
C GLN A 249 -12.23 2.63 -1.59
N ARG A 250 -11.98 1.33 -1.77
CA ARG A 250 -10.67 0.85 -2.23
C ARG A 250 -10.80 0.51 -3.70
N VAL A 251 -10.38 1.43 -4.57
CA VAL A 251 -10.52 1.28 -6.02
C VAL A 251 -9.21 0.83 -6.64
N LEU A 252 -9.28 -0.27 -7.39
CA LEU A 252 -8.21 -0.72 -8.29
C LEU A 252 -8.59 -0.37 -9.72
N VAL A 253 -7.65 0.22 -10.47
CA VAL A 253 -7.90 0.68 -11.85
C VAL A 253 -7.13 -0.18 -12.84
N PHE A 254 -7.81 -0.75 -13.81
CA PHE A 254 -7.23 -1.60 -14.83
C PHE A 254 -7.35 -0.95 -16.21
N PRO A 255 -6.35 -1.14 -17.09
CA PRO A 255 -6.53 -0.83 -18.50
C PRO A 255 -7.64 -1.70 -19.11
N GLN A 256 -8.22 -1.27 -20.21
CA GLN A 256 -9.21 -2.06 -20.95
C GLN A 256 -8.59 -3.38 -21.45
N PHE A 257 -9.34 -4.46 -21.24
CA PHE A 257 -9.03 -5.80 -21.73
C PHE A 257 -10.32 -6.54 -22.10
N ASP A 258 -10.21 -7.43 -23.07
CA ASP A 258 -11.30 -8.28 -23.51
C ASP A 258 -11.16 -9.69 -22.93
N LEU A 259 -12.29 -10.41 -22.86
CA LEU A 259 -12.31 -11.84 -22.58
C LEU A 259 -12.42 -12.63 -23.90
N VAL A 260 -11.89 -13.84 -23.87
CA VAL A 260 -12.03 -14.85 -24.93
C VAL A 260 -12.50 -16.15 -24.30
N GLN A 261 -13.18 -16.97 -25.11
CA GLN A 261 -13.47 -18.34 -24.72
C GLN A 261 -12.32 -19.25 -25.14
N CYS A 262 -11.91 -20.15 -24.24
CA CYS A 262 -10.93 -21.19 -24.52
C CYS A 262 -11.42 -22.55 -24.03
N SER A 263 -10.91 -23.62 -24.63
CA SER A 263 -11.22 -24.99 -24.23
C SER A 263 -10.22 -25.48 -23.20
N THR A 264 -10.75 -26.07 -22.13
CA THR A 264 -10.01 -26.80 -21.08
C THR A 264 -10.54 -28.23 -21.02
N ASP A 265 -9.88 -29.09 -20.24
CA ASP A 265 -10.35 -30.45 -19.98
C ASP A 265 -11.72 -30.49 -19.28
N SER A 266 -12.09 -29.41 -18.58
CA SER A 266 -13.40 -29.26 -17.93
C SER A 266 -14.48 -28.64 -18.83
N GLY A 267 -14.12 -28.20 -20.03
CA GLY A 267 -15.02 -27.56 -21.00
C GLY A 267 -14.59 -26.16 -21.42
N VAL A 268 -15.52 -25.43 -22.05
CA VAL A 268 -15.29 -24.05 -22.49
C VAL A 268 -15.35 -23.11 -21.28
N VAL A 269 -14.34 -22.25 -21.13
CA VAL A 269 -14.23 -21.25 -20.05
C VAL A 269 -13.94 -19.87 -20.63
N TRP A 270 -14.15 -18.82 -19.82
CA TRP A 270 -13.72 -17.46 -20.15
C TRP A 270 -12.33 -17.18 -19.60
N PHE A 271 -11.52 -16.47 -20.38
CA PHE A 271 -10.15 -16.11 -20.02
C PHE A 271 -9.77 -14.72 -20.56
N PRO A 272 -8.95 -13.92 -19.86
CA PRO A 272 -8.48 -12.65 -20.40
C PRO A 272 -7.67 -12.84 -21.69
N ARG A 273 -7.99 -12.11 -22.76
CA ARG A 273 -7.22 -12.16 -24.03
C ARG A 273 -5.77 -11.71 -23.85
N GLN A 274 -5.55 -10.73 -22.97
CA GLN A 274 -4.27 -10.10 -22.68
C GLN A 274 -4.03 -10.10 -21.17
N PRO A 275 -3.82 -11.27 -20.54
CA PRO A 275 -3.74 -11.37 -19.08
C PRO A 275 -2.58 -10.55 -18.50
N GLU A 276 -1.51 -10.33 -19.28
CA GLU A 276 -0.38 -9.49 -18.91
C GLU A 276 -0.77 -8.04 -18.64
N LYS A 277 -1.85 -7.51 -19.24
CA LYS A 277 -2.35 -6.16 -18.92
C LYS A 277 -2.86 -6.09 -17.48
N ILE A 278 -3.60 -7.10 -17.03
CA ILE A 278 -4.14 -7.21 -15.67
C ILE A 278 -2.98 -7.38 -14.68
N LEU A 279 -2.09 -8.34 -14.95
CA LEU A 279 -0.97 -8.66 -14.07
C LEU A 279 0.02 -7.49 -13.94
N THR A 280 0.32 -6.80 -15.04
CA THR A 280 1.22 -5.62 -15.01
C THR A 280 0.57 -4.46 -14.25
N ALA A 281 -0.73 -4.21 -14.44
CA ALA A 281 -1.43 -3.18 -13.69
C ALA A 281 -1.42 -3.52 -12.18
N PHE A 282 -1.68 -4.77 -11.81
CA PHE A 282 -1.85 -5.13 -10.41
C PHE A 282 -0.52 -5.28 -9.65
N TYR A 283 0.42 -6.03 -10.21
CA TYR A 283 1.66 -6.43 -9.54
C TYR A 283 2.90 -5.63 -10.00
N GLY A 284 2.85 -4.96 -11.16
CA GLY A 284 4.03 -4.39 -11.79
C GLY A 284 4.89 -5.48 -12.44
N ASP A 285 6.13 -5.67 -11.97
CA ASP A 285 6.95 -6.83 -12.33
C ASP A 285 6.40 -8.11 -11.68
N TRP A 286 5.40 -8.70 -12.33
CA TRP A 286 4.75 -9.93 -11.88
C TRP A 286 5.58 -11.20 -12.12
N ARG A 287 6.62 -11.12 -12.98
CA ARG A 287 7.46 -12.27 -13.32
C ARG A 287 8.45 -12.61 -12.21
N THR A 288 8.91 -11.60 -11.49
CA THR A 288 9.78 -11.80 -10.32
C THR A 288 8.94 -12.03 -9.07
N PRO A 289 9.06 -13.19 -8.37
CA PRO A 289 8.34 -13.44 -7.14
C PRO A 289 8.68 -12.40 -6.06
N ASN A 290 7.64 -11.77 -5.48
CA ASN A 290 7.79 -10.87 -4.35
C ASN A 290 7.08 -11.47 -3.11
N PRO A 291 7.81 -12.16 -2.21
CA PRO A 291 7.22 -12.77 -1.00
C PRO A 291 6.72 -11.73 0.02
N ASN A 292 6.99 -10.45 -0.23
CA ASN A 292 6.65 -9.32 0.62
C ASN A 292 5.43 -8.55 0.14
N TRP A 293 4.86 -8.93 -1.00
CA TRP A 293 3.69 -8.30 -1.57
C TRP A 293 2.43 -8.52 -0.73
N ASP A 294 1.62 -7.48 -0.60
CA ASP A 294 0.31 -7.52 0.08
C ASP A 294 -0.75 -6.91 -0.82
N THR A 295 -1.82 -7.67 -1.09
CA THR A 295 -2.88 -7.28 -2.01
C THR A 295 -3.48 -5.92 -1.67
N VAL A 296 -3.66 -5.62 -0.39
CA VAL A 296 -4.37 -4.41 0.02
C VAL A 296 -3.49 -3.17 -0.11
N ILE A 297 -2.18 -3.30 0.18
CA ILE A 297 -1.23 -2.18 0.28
C ILE A 297 -0.38 -2.02 -0.99
N SER A 298 0.14 -3.13 -1.52
CA SER A 298 1.21 -3.15 -2.54
C SER A 298 0.69 -3.11 -3.98
N ALA A 299 -0.62 -3.23 -4.21
CA ALA A 299 -1.23 -3.16 -5.53
C ALA A 299 -0.79 -1.90 -6.29
N CYS A 300 -0.15 -2.07 -7.44
CA CYS A 300 0.43 -0.98 -8.23
C CYS A 300 -0.65 -0.04 -8.78
N ASN A 301 -1.81 -0.59 -9.12
CA ASN A 301 -2.96 0.13 -9.65
C ASN A 301 -4.01 0.56 -8.62
N LEU A 302 -3.63 0.63 -7.35
CA LEU A 302 -4.45 1.29 -6.36
C LEU A 302 -4.61 2.78 -6.73
N GLU A 303 -5.85 3.24 -6.89
CA GLU A 303 -6.12 4.61 -7.35
C GLU A 303 -5.75 5.65 -6.30
N ASN A 304 -6.26 5.48 -5.08
CA ASN A 304 -6.08 6.41 -3.97
C ASN A 304 -5.75 5.64 -2.69
N PHE A 305 -4.90 6.23 -1.86
CA PHE A 305 -4.64 5.73 -0.51
C PHE A 305 -5.70 6.28 0.47
N THR A 306 -6.94 5.82 0.29
CA THR A 306 -8.12 6.28 1.06
C THR A 306 -8.03 5.94 2.54
N LEU A 307 -8.93 6.51 3.35
CA LEU A 307 -8.98 6.22 4.79
C LEU A 307 -9.21 4.72 5.08
N LEU A 308 -9.98 4.03 4.24
CA LEU A 308 -10.16 2.58 4.29
C LEU A 308 -8.84 1.85 4.09
N VAL A 309 -8.10 2.20 3.03
CA VAL A 309 -6.79 1.60 2.74
C VAL A 309 -5.80 1.88 3.88
N ARG A 310 -5.79 3.10 4.40
CA ARG A 310 -4.93 3.48 5.53
C ARG A 310 -5.25 2.67 6.79
N CYS A 311 -6.53 2.51 7.14
CA CYS A 311 -6.96 1.68 8.27
C CYS A 311 -6.54 0.21 8.09
N TYR A 312 -6.75 -0.36 6.90
CA TYR A 312 -6.28 -1.70 6.57
C TYR A 312 -4.77 -1.85 6.75
N SER A 313 -4.03 -0.89 6.21
CA SER A 313 -2.58 -0.92 6.21
C SER A 313 -2.02 -0.82 7.62
N TYR A 314 -2.59 0.08 8.44
CA TYR A 314 -2.22 0.20 9.84
C TYR A 314 -2.58 -1.04 10.65
N HIS A 315 -3.79 -1.59 10.46
CA HIS A 315 -4.19 -2.83 11.12
C HIS A 315 -3.16 -3.94 10.89
N ARG A 316 -2.73 -4.15 9.63
CA ARG A 316 -1.71 -5.16 9.25
C ARG A 316 -0.32 -4.83 9.80
N LEU A 317 0.10 -3.56 9.71
CA LEU A 317 1.37 -3.09 10.25
C LEU A 317 1.48 -3.35 11.76
N ILE A 318 0.46 -2.93 12.51
CA ILE A 318 0.40 -3.07 13.97
C ILE A 318 0.33 -4.54 14.38
N GLU A 319 -0.46 -5.36 13.68
CA GLU A 319 -0.56 -6.80 13.94
C GLU A 319 0.83 -7.47 13.85
N ARG A 320 1.57 -7.21 12.76
CA ARG A 320 2.93 -7.78 12.60
C ARG A 320 3.91 -7.28 13.65
N TRP A 321 3.80 -6.01 14.03
CA TRP A 321 4.65 -5.46 15.08
C TRP A 321 4.35 -6.10 16.43
N LEU A 322 3.08 -6.24 16.80
CA LEU A 322 2.67 -6.90 18.05
C LEU A 322 3.09 -8.38 18.10
N LEU A 323 3.17 -9.05 16.95
CA LEU A 323 3.69 -10.41 16.82
C LEU A 323 5.23 -10.49 16.85
N GLY A 324 5.93 -9.36 16.90
CA GLY A 324 7.39 -9.28 16.87
C GLY A 324 8.00 -9.57 15.49
N ASP A 325 7.20 -9.60 14.42
CA ASP A 325 7.63 -9.82 13.05
C ASP A 325 8.20 -8.53 12.45
N LEU A 326 9.44 -8.20 12.85
CA LEU A 326 10.08 -6.93 12.51
C LEU A 326 10.29 -6.76 11.00
N ALA A 327 10.57 -7.85 10.28
CA ALA A 327 10.76 -7.82 8.84
C ALA A 327 9.46 -7.43 8.13
N LYS A 328 8.35 -8.12 8.39
CA LYS A 328 7.05 -7.75 7.81
C LYS A 328 6.57 -6.37 8.28
N THR A 329 6.86 -6.00 9.52
CA THR A 329 6.56 -4.66 10.04
C THR A 329 7.28 -3.59 9.23
N TRP A 330 8.59 -3.74 8.99
CA TRP A 330 9.36 -2.81 8.17
C TRP A 330 8.80 -2.74 6.75
N ILE A 331 8.50 -3.89 6.13
CA ILE A 331 7.95 -3.97 4.77
C ILE A 331 6.63 -3.18 4.68
N TYR A 332 5.69 -3.42 5.59
CA TYR A 332 4.40 -2.71 5.56
C TYR A 332 4.58 -1.21 5.78
N ALA A 333 5.43 -0.80 6.72
CA ALA A 333 5.73 0.61 6.92
C ALA A 333 6.36 1.26 5.67
N HIS A 334 7.27 0.55 5.00
CA HIS A 334 7.89 0.99 3.76
C HIS A 334 6.87 1.10 2.62
N GLN A 335 6.00 0.11 2.44
CA GLN A 335 4.95 0.13 1.42
C GLN A 335 3.96 1.26 1.61
N ILE A 336 3.51 1.49 2.85
CA ILE A 336 2.63 2.62 3.16
C ILE A 336 3.33 3.93 2.80
N ALA A 337 4.60 4.10 3.18
CA ALA A 337 5.35 5.31 2.86
C ALA A 337 5.62 5.51 1.35
N LEU A 338 5.62 4.44 0.54
CA LEU A 338 5.67 4.55 -0.93
C LEU A 338 4.33 5.01 -1.52
N LYS A 339 3.21 4.61 -0.92
CA LYS A 339 1.85 4.94 -1.38
C LYS A 339 1.34 6.27 -0.84
N ASP A 340 1.75 6.64 0.36
CA ASP A 340 1.44 7.89 1.04
C ASP A 340 2.75 8.47 1.62
N PRO A 341 3.54 9.20 0.81
CA PRO A 341 4.83 9.75 1.24
C PRO A 341 4.76 10.77 2.37
N ASP A 342 3.57 11.30 2.67
CA ASP A 342 3.36 12.28 3.75
C ASP A 342 2.89 11.61 5.05
N ASP A 343 2.71 10.29 5.05
CA ASP A 343 2.36 9.52 6.24
C ASP A 343 3.56 9.46 7.24
N VAL A 344 3.52 10.39 8.19
CA VAL A 344 4.53 10.51 9.25
C VAL A 344 4.58 9.26 10.15
N TRP A 345 3.46 8.56 10.35
CA TRP A 345 3.42 7.38 11.21
C TRP A 345 4.08 6.19 10.53
N ALA A 346 3.84 5.97 9.25
CA ALA A 346 4.52 4.96 8.44
C ALA A 346 6.03 5.25 8.35
N LEU A 347 6.42 6.48 8.04
CA LEU A 347 7.84 6.88 7.94
C LEU A 347 8.60 6.66 9.26
N ARG A 348 8.00 7.07 10.38
CA ARG A 348 8.61 6.86 11.71
C ARG A 348 8.63 5.39 12.09
N SER A 349 7.56 4.64 11.82
CA SER A 349 7.52 3.20 12.06
C SER A 349 8.65 2.48 11.31
N ARG A 350 8.83 2.79 10.02
CA ARG A 350 9.96 2.27 9.21
C ARG A 350 11.31 2.60 9.85
N GLN A 351 11.56 3.87 10.18
CA GLN A 351 12.82 4.30 10.78
C GLN A 351 13.11 3.59 12.11
N TRP A 352 12.11 3.42 12.98
CA TRP A 352 12.29 2.70 14.24
C TRP A 352 12.52 1.21 14.03
N MET A 353 11.91 0.60 13.01
CA MET A 353 12.17 -0.79 12.64
C MET A 353 13.57 -1.00 12.07
N GLU A 354 14.09 -0.08 11.26
CA GLU A 354 15.49 -0.14 10.79
C GLU A 354 16.47 -0.13 11.95
N ARG A 355 16.27 0.79 12.90
CA ARG A 355 17.09 0.85 14.11
C ARG A 355 16.98 -0.42 14.95
N ALA A 356 15.76 -0.97 15.08
CA ALA A 356 15.53 -2.20 15.83
C ALA A 356 16.20 -3.42 15.18
N LEU A 357 16.07 -3.57 13.85
CA LEU A 357 16.71 -4.63 13.06
C LEU A 357 18.23 -4.54 13.15
N ASN A 358 18.80 -3.36 12.93
CA ASN A 358 20.24 -3.13 13.02
C ASN A 358 20.79 -3.47 14.42
N ARG A 359 20.10 -3.03 15.48
CA ARG A 359 20.52 -3.32 16.86
C ARG A 359 20.45 -4.81 17.20
N LEU A 360 19.52 -5.55 16.59
CA LEU A 360 19.40 -6.99 16.74
C LEU A 360 20.28 -7.77 15.74
N ASN A 361 21.10 -7.07 14.94
CA ASN A 361 21.93 -7.63 13.87
C ASN A 361 21.12 -8.51 12.90
N ARG A 362 19.94 -8.03 12.48
CA ARG A 362 19.07 -8.66 11.49
C ARG A 362 19.07 -7.84 10.21
N ASP A 363 19.03 -8.52 9.08
CA ASP A 363 18.96 -7.86 7.78
C ASP A 363 17.68 -7.04 7.62
N ILE A 364 17.82 -5.88 6.99
CA ILE A 364 16.68 -5.08 6.55
C ILE A 364 16.14 -5.72 5.26
N PRO A 365 14.84 -6.06 5.20
CA PRO A 365 14.26 -6.66 4.02
C PRO A 365 14.44 -5.78 2.78
N VAL A 366 14.70 -6.40 1.64
CA VAL A 366 14.73 -5.70 0.35
C VAL A 366 13.31 -5.68 -0.22
N TRP A 367 12.86 -4.50 -0.62
CA TRP A 367 11.69 -4.38 -1.48
C TRP A 367 12.15 -4.39 -2.94
N PRO A 368 11.71 -5.36 -3.78
CA PRO A 368 12.06 -5.35 -5.19
C PRO A 368 11.54 -4.07 -5.83
N ASP A 369 12.35 -3.42 -6.67
CA ASP A 369 11.90 -2.32 -7.53
C ASP A 369 10.91 -2.86 -8.57
N SER A 370 9.66 -3.11 -8.16
CA SER A 370 8.63 -3.76 -8.97
C SER A 370 7.92 -2.82 -9.92
N GLN A 371 8.19 -1.52 -9.85
CA GLN A 371 7.70 -0.55 -10.82
C GLN A 371 8.80 -0.31 -11.85
N ARG A 372 8.45 -0.43 -13.14
CA ARG A 372 9.26 0.13 -14.22
C ARG A 372 9.47 1.60 -13.89
N GLN A 373 10.69 1.96 -13.44
CA GLN A 373 10.92 3.27 -12.88
C GLN A 373 10.61 4.33 -13.94
N ARG A 374 9.60 5.17 -13.69
CA ARG A 374 9.34 6.34 -14.52
C ARG A 374 10.34 7.41 -14.08
N ARG A 375 11.52 7.39 -14.69
CA ARG A 375 12.63 8.26 -14.27
C ARG A 375 12.45 9.64 -14.89
N VAL A 376 12.33 10.64 -14.03
CA VAL A 376 12.24 12.05 -14.39
C VAL A 376 13.66 12.63 -14.41
N TYR A 377 13.96 13.40 -15.45
CA TYR A 377 15.23 14.08 -15.62
C TYR A 377 15.01 15.58 -15.70
N THR A 378 15.81 16.35 -14.95
CA THR A 378 15.80 17.81 -15.05
C THR A 378 17.20 18.39 -14.98
N ARG A 379 17.35 19.58 -15.55
CA ARG A 379 18.59 20.36 -15.53
C ARG A 379 18.33 21.66 -14.78
N MET A 380 19.18 21.97 -13.80
CA MET A 380 19.04 23.21 -13.04
C MET A 380 20.38 23.80 -12.64
N VAL A 381 20.39 25.12 -12.46
CA VAL A 381 21.52 25.80 -11.84
C VAL A 381 21.50 25.58 -10.33
N ALA A 382 20.35 25.71 -9.65
CA ALA A 382 20.25 25.51 -8.20
C ALA A 382 21.14 26.45 -7.35
N ASP A 383 21.41 27.66 -7.86
CA ASP A 383 22.20 28.67 -7.15
C ASP A 383 21.39 29.36 -6.05
N LEU A 384 22.00 29.57 -4.88
CA LEU A 384 21.32 30.01 -3.64
C LEU A 384 20.02 29.23 -3.40
N PHE A 385 20.13 27.91 -3.27
CA PHE A 385 19.00 26.98 -3.20
C PHE A 385 17.89 27.44 -2.22
N HIS A 386 16.63 27.44 -2.68
CA HIS A 386 15.52 28.15 -2.02
C HIS A 386 14.17 27.46 -2.28
N GLU A 387 13.08 27.92 -1.67
CA GLU A 387 11.77 27.24 -1.72
C GLU A 387 11.23 27.05 -3.15
N GLY A 388 11.48 27.99 -4.07
CA GLY A 388 11.14 27.84 -5.48
C GLY A 388 11.77 26.60 -6.13
N HIS A 389 13.04 26.29 -5.80
CA HIS A 389 13.71 25.06 -6.24
C HIS A 389 13.06 23.82 -5.62
N ILE A 390 12.71 23.88 -4.33
CA ILE A 390 12.05 22.78 -3.61
C ILE A 390 10.69 22.47 -4.24
N ASN A 391 9.87 23.48 -4.51
CA ASN A 391 8.55 23.33 -5.13
C ASN A 391 8.64 22.72 -6.53
N PHE A 392 9.60 23.19 -7.33
CA PHE A 392 9.88 22.63 -8.64
C PHE A 392 10.27 21.15 -8.56
N LEU A 393 11.22 20.80 -7.69
CA LEU A 393 11.69 19.42 -7.53
C LEU A 393 10.59 18.50 -6.98
N ARG A 394 9.74 18.99 -6.08
CA ARG A 394 8.54 18.29 -5.60
C ARG A 394 7.58 17.98 -6.76
N ALA A 395 7.27 18.98 -7.59
CA ALA A 395 6.40 18.80 -8.74
C ALA A 395 7.01 17.85 -9.78
N ALA A 396 8.33 17.95 -10.04
CA ALA A 396 9.03 17.05 -10.94
C ALA A 396 9.03 15.61 -10.43
N ARG A 397 9.31 15.41 -9.14
CA ARG A 397 9.31 14.08 -8.51
C ARG A 397 7.94 13.42 -8.55
N ALA A 398 6.86 14.19 -8.50
CA ALA A 398 5.49 13.68 -8.57
C ALA A 398 5.11 13.08 -9.95
N LEU A 399 5.85 13.42 -11.02
CA LEU A 399 5.57 12.88 -12.36
C LEU A 399 6.08 11.45 -12.57
N GLY A 400 6.93 10.95 -11.67
CA GLY A 400 7.56 9.65 -11.80
C GLY A 400 7.99 9.05 -10.47
N THR A 401 8.78 7.98 -10.53
CA THR A 401 9.19 7.20 -9.35
C THR A 401 10.65 7.45 -8.97
N HIS A 402 11.37 8.25 -9.75
CA HIS A 402 12.77 8.62 -9.53
C HIS A 402 13.02 9.97 -10.17
N LEU A 403 13.71 10.89 -9.49
CA LEU A 403 14.14 12.18 -10.02
C LEU A 403 15.67 12.24 -10.04
N THR A 404 16.23 12.32 -11.26
CA THR A 404 17.64 12.65 -11.49
C THR A 404 17.77 14.14 -11.83
N VAL A 405 18.58 14.85 -11.05
CA VAL A 405 18.85 16.27 -11.26
C VAL A 405 20.26 16.46 -11.78
N CYS A 406 20.40 17.08 -12.95
CA CYS A 406 21.68 17.55 -13.44
C CYS A 406 21.94 18.99 -12.99
N VAL A 407 22.99 19.17 -12.20
CA VAL A 407 23.47 20.48 -11.78
C VAL A 407 24.42 21.02 -12.83
N VAL A 408 23.99 22.07 -13.54
CA VAL A 408 24.73 22.67 -14.67
C VAL A 408 26.08 23.21 -14.20
N SER A 409 27.15 23.02 -14.99
CA SER A 409 28.50 23.49 -14.65
C SER A 409 28.62 25.02 -14.65
N ASP A 410 29.62 25.53 -13.94
CA ASP A 410 29.82 26.98 -13.78
C ASP A 410 30.14 27.65 -15.13
N GLU A 411 30.91 26.98 -16.00
CA GLU A 411 31.25 27.43 -17.35
C GLU A 411 29.99 27.57 -18.21
N ARG A 412 29.13 26.55 -18.20
CA ARG A 412 27.89 26.55 -18.98
C ARG A 412 26.88 27.55 -18.44
N VAL A 413 26.90 27.86 -17.14
CA VAL A 413 26.11 28.96 -16.58
C VAL A 413 26.62 30.30 -17.10
N ALA A 414 27.94 30.52 -17.10
CA ALA A 414 28.55 31.74 -17.63
C ALA A 414 28.28 31.93 -19.13
N GLU A 415 28.41 30.88 -19.93
CA GLU A 415 28.12 30.89 -21.38
C GLU A 415 26.66 31.28 -21.67
N ASN A 416 25.70 30.70 -20.95
CA ASN A 416 24.27 30.90 -21.23
C ASN A 416 23.70 32.16 -20.58
N LYS A 417 24.18 32.53 -19.39
CA LYS A 417 23.59 33.62 -18.59
C LYS A 417 24.47 34.86 -18.48
N GLY A 418 25.69 34.83 -19.05
CA GLY A 418 26.64 35.94 -19.01
C GLY A 418 27.21 36.25 -17.62
N LYS A 419 26.97 35.37 -16.63
CA LYS A 419 27.46 35.54 -15.25
C LYS A 419 27.73 34.19 -14.59
N LEU A 420 28.72 34.15 -13.72
CA LEU A 420 28.97 32.99 -12.85
C LEU A 420 27.90 32.90 -11.75
N PRO A 421 27.55 31.69 -11.30
CA PRO A 421 26.74 31.50 -10.10
C PRO A 421 27.51 31.96 -8.85
N VAL A 422 26.78 32.27 -7.78
CA VAL A 422 27.36 32.60 -6.47
C VAL A 422 28.01 31.37 -5.85
N MET A 423 27.33 30.23 -5.92
CA MET A 423 27.80 28.95 -5.39
C MET A 423 28.49 28.11 -6.47
N GLN A 424 29.59 27.46 -6.13
CA GLN A 424 30.32 26.55 -7.02
C GLN A 424 29.46 25.32 -7.37
N GLN A 425 29.69 24.70 -8.53
CA GLN A 425 28.95 23.51 -8.95
C GLN A 425 28.91 22.41 -7.87
N LYS A 426 30.03 22.18 -7.18
CA LYS A 426 30.12 21.17 -6.10
C LYS A 426 29.19 21.48 -4.92
N GLU A 427 29.09 22.75 -4.52
CA GLU A 427 28.24 23.18 -3.40
C GLU A 427 26.76 23.04 -3.78
N ARG A 428 26.41 23.47 -5.01
CA ARG A 428 25.06 23.32 -5.56
C ARG A 428 24.65 21.84 -5.65
N ALA A 429 25.55 20.98 -6.14
CA ALA A 429 25.32 19.54 -6.21
C ALA A 429 25.09 18.89 -4.85
N ALA A 430 25.87 19.27 -3.83
CA ALA A 430 25.71 18.75 -2.47
C ALA A 430 24.34 19.11 -1.87
N ILE A 431 23.87 20.35 -2.09
CA ILE A 431 22.57 20.80 -1.57
C ILE A 431 21.41 20.15 -2.31
N VAL A 432 21.51 20.02 -3.63
CA VAL A 432 20.50 19.31 -4.43
C VAL A 432 20.42 17.84 -4.01
N ALA A 433 21.56 17.18 -3.75
CA ALA A 433 21.59 15.80 -3.29
C ALA A 433 20.96 15.60 -1.90
N ALA A 434 20.95 16.64 -1.06
CA ALA A 434 20.29 16.61 0.25
C ALA A 434 18.77 16.89 0.17
N CYS A 435 18.25 17.28 -0.99
CA CYS A 435 16.82 17.55 -1.15
C CYS A 435 16.01 16.25 -1.13
N ARG A 436 15.00 16.16 -0.25
CA ARG A 436 14.14 14.96 -0.08
C ARG A 436 13.50 14.44 -1.37
N TYR A 437 13.26 15.30 -2.35
CA TYR A 437 12.60 14.95 -3.61
C TYR A 437 13.57 14.44 -4.69
N VAL A 438 14.88 14.47 -4.44
CA VAL A 438 15.92 14.11 -5.42
C VAL A 438 16.48 12.74 -5.07
N ASP A 439 16.47 11.83 -6.05
CA ASP A 439 16.98 10.47 -5.88
C ASP A 439 18.43 10.33 -6.39
N ALA A 440 18.82 11.11 -7.39
CA ALA A 440 20.18 11.12 -7.93
C ALA A 440 20.61 12.50 -8.43
N VAL A 441 21.90 12.81 -8.30
CA VAL A 441 22.51 14.04 -8.82
C VAL A 441 23.60 13.71 -9.83
N MET A 442 23.63 14.47 -10.92
CA MET A 442 24.67 14.42 -11.95
C MET A 442 25.21 15.82 -12.21
N THR A 443 26.44 15.92 -12.70
CA THR A 443 27.11 17.20 -13.04
C THR A 443 27.43 17.34 -14.51
N GLU A 444 27.19 16.28 -15.30
CA GLU A 444 27.50 16.21 -16.72
C GLU A 444 26.22 15.92 -17.52
N THR A 445 26.08 16.60 -18.66
CA THR A 445 24.95 16.46 -19.59
C THR A 445 25.32 17.01 -20.97
N PRO A 446 24.77 16.44 -22.07
CA PRO A 446 24.94 17.01 -23.40
C PRO A 446 24.40 18.45 -23.50
N ALA A 447 24.80 19.17 -24.55
CA ALA A 447 24.32 20.54 -24.80
C ALA A 447 22.80 20.58 -24.92
N SER A 448 22.26 19.78 -25.83
CA SER A 448 20.83 19.51 -26.02
C SER A 448 20.48 18.12 -25.49
N VAL A 449 19.30 17.98 -24.91
CA VAL A 449 18.75 16.69 -24.50
C VAL A 449 18.07 16.07 -25.71
N ASN A 450 18.54 14.89 -26.13
CA ASN A 450 17.98 14.15 -27.26
C ASN A 450 17.43 12.79 -26.83
N LEU A 451 16.69 12.16 -27.73
CA LEU A 451 16.02 10.90 -27.45
C LEU A 451 17.00 9.78 -27.11
N GLU A 452 18.15 9.72 -27.80
CA GLU A 452 19.20 8.73 -27.55
C GLU A 452 19.74 8.82 -26.12
N TYR A 453 20.03 10.03 -25.64
CA TYR A 453 20.47 10.27 -24.27
C TYR A 453 19.40 9.86 -23.25
N MET A 454 18.14 10.24 -23.49
CA MET A 454 17.03 9.86 -22.61
C MET A 454 16.87 8.34 -22.53
N GLN A 455 16.93 7.64 -23.66
CA GLN A 455 16.84 6.17 -23.72
C GLN A 455 18.04 5.49 -23.06
N LYS A 456 19.26 5.94 -23.35
CA LYS A 456 20.51 5.40 -22.78
C LYS A 456 20.51 5.44 -21.25
N HIS A 457 19.98 6.50 -20.67
CA HIS A 457 19.92 6.69 -19.21
C HIS A 457 18.58 6.24 -18.60
N GLY A 458 17.65 5.73 -19.41
CA GLY A 458 16.34 5.22 -18.95
C GLY A 458 15.38 6.32 -18.47
N PHE A 459 15.55 7.56 -18.91
CA PHE A 459 14.68 8.67 -18.57
C PHE A 459 13.40 8.64 -19.41
N SER A 460 12.26 8.83 -18.74
CA SER A 460 10.92 8.80 -19.36
C SER A 460 10.30 10.18 -19.51
N ILE A 461 10.71 11.14 -18.68
CA ILE A 461 10.18 12.52 -18.68
C ILE A 461 11.33 13.50 -18.52
N TYR A 462 11.32 14.56 -19.30
CA TYR A 462 12.18 15.72 -19.14
C TYR A 462 11.37 16.91 -18.62
N THR A 463 11.83 17.53 -17.54
CA THR A 463 11.13 18.68 -16.93
C THR A 463 11.96 19.95 -16.92
N PHE A 464 11.28 21.08 -17.05
CA PHE A 464 11.83 22.42 -16.83
C PHE A 464 10.76 23.38 -16.34
N ALA A 465 11.15 24.55 -15.85
CA ALA A 465 10.24 25.64 -15.50
C ALA A 465 10.75 26.95 -16.10
N CYS A 466 9.87 27.90 -16.39
CA CYS A 466 10.23 29.18 -17.01
C CYS A 466 9.62 30.33 -16.22
N ALA A 467 10.40 31.41 -16.02
CA ALA A 467 9.88 32.65 -15.44
C ALA A 467 9.38 33.63 -16.52
N SER A 468 9.72 33.40 -17.80
CA SER A 468 9.35 34.28 -18.91
C SER A 468 9.26 33.53 -20.26
N GLU A 469 8.53 34.09 -21.22
CA GLU A 469 8.42 33.54 -22.58
C GLU A 469 9.76 33.45 -23.35
N PRO A 470 10.69 34.42 -23.25
CA PRO A 470 12.02 34.26 -23.84
C PRO A 470 12.77 33.03 -23.30
N GLU A 471 12.79 32.83 -21.98
CA GLU A 471 13.42 31.67 -21.35
C GLU A 471 12.76 30.36 -21.80
N ARG A 472 11.43 30.38 -21.92
CA ARG A 472 10.65 29.23 -22.40
C ARG A 472 11.06 28.81 -23.81
N ARG A 473 11.21 29.77 -24.73
CA ARG A 473 11.68 29.48 -26.10
C ARG A 473 13.09 28.89 -26.12
N GLU A 474 13.98 29.38 -25.27
CA GLU A 474 15.36 28.85 -25.18
C GLU A 474 15.37 27.42 -24.63
N LYS A 475 14.60 27.14 -23.58
CA LYS A 475 14.53 25.79 -23.00
C LYS A 475 13.90 24.77 -23.93
N LEU A 476 12.89 25.17 -24.71
CA LEU A 476 12.29 24.31 -25.73
C LEU A 476 13.28 23.93 -26.83
N LYS A 477 14.17 24.84 -27.25
CA LYS A 477 15.25 24.50 -28.21
C LYS A 477 16.19 23.42 -27.68
N LEU A 478 16.45 23.40 -26.37
CA LEU A 478 17.33 22.40 -25.75
C LEU A 478 16.73 20.99 -25.75
N CYS A 479 15.42 20.83 -25.97
CA CYS A 479 14.72 19.55 -26.00
C CYS A 479 13.84 19.35 -27.24
N GLU A 480 14.08 20.09 -28.32
CA GLU A 480 13.25 20.08 -29.54
C GLU A 480 13.16 18.71 -30.23
N SER A 481 14.19 17.88 -30.04
CA SER A 481 14.26 16.52 -30.59
C SER A 481 13.51 15.47 -29.76
N LEU A 482 12.96 15.84 -28.59
CA LEU A 482 12.18 14.93 -27.76
C LEU A 482 10.71 14.89 -28.22
N PRO A 483 10.05 13.73 -28.12
CA PRO A 483 8.60 13.64 -28.28
C PRO A 483 7.86 14.55 -27.30
N ALA A 484 6.77 15.17 -27.74
CA ALA A 484 6.02 16.14 -26.93
C ALA A 484 5.52 15.54 -25.62
N GLU A 485 5.13 14.26 -25.62
CA GLU A 485 4.68 13.51 -24.45
C GLU A 485 5.77 13.27 -23.39
N MET A 486 7.05 13.43 -23.74
CA MET A 486 8.16 13.33 -22.78
C MET A 486 8.50 14.67 -22.13
N ILE A 487 8.01 15.78 -22.65
CA ILE A 487 8.37 17.12 -22.18
C ILE A 487 7.27 17.64 -21.25
N GLN A 488 7.65 18.00 -20.02
CA GLN A 488 6.73 18.60 -19.07
C GLN A 488 7.27 19.93 -18.53
N GLU A 489 6.61 21.02 -18.90
CA GLU A 489 6.82 22.32 -18.27
C GLU A 489 6.08 22.36 -16.92
N LEU A 490 6.79 22.80 -15.88
CA LEU A 490 6.29 22.88 -14.50
C LEU A 490 6.14 24.33 -14.04
N PRO A 491 5.23 24.61 -13.09
CA PRO A 491 5.01 25.97 -12.59
C PRO A 491 6.26 26.57 -11.93
N TYR A 492 6.53 27.82 -12.25
CA TYR A 492 7.54 28.63 -11.55
C TYR A 492 6.92 29.24 -10.28
N THR A 493 7.66 29.25 -9.16
CA THR A 493 7.16 29.84 -7.89
C THR A 493 7.35 31.36 -7.92
N PRO A 494 6.28 32.17 -7.88
CA PRO A 494 6.39 33.63 -7.87
C PRO A 494 6.90 34.16 -6.52
N GLY A 495 7.57 35.32 -6.55
CA GLY A 495 8.01 36.02 -5.32
C GLY A 495 9.34 35.54 -4.73
N ILE A 496 10.00 34.56 -5.36
CA ILE A 496 11.34 34.12 -4.98
C ILE A 496 12.20 33.71 -6.18
N SER A 497 13.44 34.18 -6.20
CA SER A 497 14.47 33.79 -7.15
C SER A 497 15.86 34.05 -6.58
N THR A 498 16.90 33.45 -7.17
CA THR A 498 18.30 33.78 -6.85
C THR A 498 18.56 35.28 -6.98
N SER A 499 18.04 35.92 -8.03
CA SER A 499 18.18 37.38 -8.25
C SER A 499 17.53 38.18 -7.13
N ASP A 500 16.33 37.80 -6.69
CA ASP A 500 15.62 38.50 -5.61
C ASP A 500 16.36 38.34 -4.27
N ILE A 501 16.93 37.15 -4.00
CA ILE A 501 17.73 36.94 -2.79
C ILE A 501 18.98 37.82 -2.81
N VAL A 502 19.68 37.88 -3.94
CA VAL A 502 20.85 38.75 -4.12
C VAL A 502 20.48 40.22 -3.92
N LEU A 503 19.37 40.69 -4.52
CA LEU A 503 18.89 42.06 -4.35
C LEU A 503 18.55 42.37 -2.89
N ARG A 504 17.84 41.47 -2.19
CA ARG A 504 17.56 41.65 -0.75
C ARG A 504 18.84 41.83 0.07
N VAL A 505 19.88 41.04 -0.23
CA VAL A 505 21.18 41.15 0.46
C VAL A 505 21.86 42.47 0.14
N ILE A 506 21.87 42.89 -1.13
CA ILE A 506 22.44 44.17 -1.57
C ILE A 506 21.70 45.36 -0.93
N ASP A 507 20.38 45.28 -0.82
CA ASP A 507 19.51 46.30 -0.22
C ASP A 507 19.58 46.33 1.33
N GLY A 508 20.48 45.54 1.93
CA GLY A 508 20.78 45.58 3.36
C GLY A 508 19.84 44.73 4.22
N ALA A 509 19.27 43.65 3.68
CA ALA A 509 18.53 42.67 4.50
C ALA A 509 19.37 42.24 5.71
N GLY A 510 18.80 42.36 6.92
CA GLY A 510 19.49 42.10 8.18
C GLY A 510 20.00 43.34 8.92
N ASN A 511 19.97 44.54 8.30
CA ASN A 511 20.21 45.79 9.01
C ASN A 511 19.00 46.15 9.89
N ARG A 512 19.26 46.49 11.16
CA ARG A 512 18.24 47.07 12.05
C ARG A 512 17.79 48.39 11.43
N GLN A 513 16.57 48.47 10.91
CA GLN A 513 15.96 49.77 10.61
C GLN A 513 16.05 50.64 11.87
N ALA A 514 16.60 51.84 11.71
CA ALA A 514 16.62 52.86 12.76
C ALA A 514 15.18 53.06 13.27
N LYS A 515 15.00 52.95 14.58
CA LYS A 515 13.72 53.31 15.22
C LYS A 515 13.33 54.71 14.75
N PRO A 516 12.07 54.96 14.33
CA PRO A 516 11.65 56.33 14.10
C PRO A 516 11.78 57.08 15.43
N GLU A 517 12.52 58.20 15.40
CA GLU A 517 12.55 59.13 16.52
C GLU A 517 11.11 59.56 16.82
N LYS A 518 10.67 59.27 18.05
CA LYS A 518 9.45 59.83 18.58
C LYS A 518 9.72 61.31 18.84
N THR A 519 9.27 62.18 17.95
CA THR A 519 8.95 63.58 18.28
C THR A 519 7.52 63.68 18.77
#